data_AF-A0A395NH01-F1
#
_entry.id   AF-A0A395NH01-F1
#
_cell.length_a   1.000
_cell.length_b   1.000
_cell.length_c   1.000
_cell.angle_alpha   90.00
_cell.angle_beta   90.00
_cell.angle_gamma   90.00
#
_symmetry.space_group_name_H-M   'P 1'
#
loop_
_entity.id
_entity.type
_entity.pdbx_description
1 polymer ?
#
loop_
_entity_poly.entity_id
_entity_poly.type
_entity_poly.pdbx_seq_one_letter_code
_entity_poly.pdbx_strand_id
1 'polypeptide(L)'
;MPTSSSPGLSSGPHRRSRLPLSLIRHGGGLIGCGMLFGFLVPFVPYPRLGLTAHIQFCIQGITVLAAGLVLQSERLGSPNNQDGETPGQRNQLADRLSWWQNQAIYWGCTSVWATMFAEAANAWWGTKRVLTIANQAAGLAGRGEAANWMEMIVAATHFPLAIPQAAV
;
A
#
# COMPACT_ATOMS: atom_id res chain seq x y z
N MET A 1 -48.01 -5.24 30.86
CA MET A 1 -47.27 -4.31 30.00
C MET A 1 -45.83 -4.27 30.47
N PRO A 2 -44.86 -4.81 29.72
CA PRO A 2 -43.46 -4.72 30.11
C PRO A 2 -42.87 -3.39 29.64
N THR A 3 -42.31 -2.65 30.58
CA THR A 3 -41.56 -1.40 30.40
C THR A 3 -40.23 -1.68 29.71
N SER A 4 -40.01 -1.11 28.53
CA SER A 4 -38.72 -1.09 27.85
C SER A 4 -37.77 -0.12 28.57
N SER A 5 -36.77 -0.64 29.27
CA SER A 5 -35.64 0.13 29.78
C SER A 5 -34.70 0.48 28.62
N SER A 6 -34.52 1.77 28.37
CA SER A 6 -33.52 2.29 27.44
C SER A 6 -32.11 1.82 27.85
N PRO A 7 -31.29 1.32 26.92
CA PRO A 7 -29.91 0.98 27.23
C PRO A 7 -29.13 2.26 27.50
N GLY A 8 -28.57 2.34 28.70
CA GLY A 8 -27.80 3.47 29.19
C GLY A 8 -26.65 3.82 28.25
N LEU A 9 -26.52 5.12 27.98
CA LEU A 9 -25.33 5.76 27.43
C LEU A 9 -24.17 5.55 28.40
N SER A 10 -23.48 4.42 28.27
CA SER A 10 -22.17 4.24 28.91
C SER A 10 -21.18 5.17 28.23
N SER A 11 -20.82 6.26 28.91
CA SER A 11 -19.67 7.10 28.64
C SER A 11 -18.39 6.27 28.80
N GLY A 12 -18.07 5.48 27.77
CA GLY A 12 -16.84 4.72 27.71
C GLY A 12 -15.63 5.66 27.60
N PRO A 13 -14.49 5.34 28.23
CA PRO A 13 -13.28 6.14 28.14
C PRO A 13 -12.88 6.29 26.68
N HIS A 14 -12.51 7.51 26.29
CA HIS A 14 -12.18 7.90 24.92
C HIS A 14 -11.27 6.87 24.22
N ARG A 15 -11.90 6.04 23.38
CA ARG A 15 -11.23 4.94 22.69
C ARG A 15 -10.48 5.50 21.49
N ARG A 16 -9.20 5.83 21.68
CA ARG A 16 -8.29 6.26 20.61
C ARG A 16 -8.41 5.34 19.40
N SER A 17 -8.69 5.90 18.23
CA SER A 17 -8.82 5.14 16.99
C SER A 17 -7.51 4.43 16.63
N ARG A 18 -7.55 3.12 16.42
CA ARG A 18 -6.39 2.32 15.98
C ARG A 18 -6.18 2.34 14.46
N LEU A 19 -7.09 2.96 13.71
CA LEU A 19 -7.03 2.98 12.25
C LEU A 19 -5.74 3.62 11.71
N PRO A 20 -5.27 4.79 12.18
CA PRO A 20 -4.07 5.44 11.62
C PRO A 20 -2.84 4.56 11.72
N LEU A 21 -2.62 3.93 12.89
CA LEU A 21 -1.51 3.01 13.11
C LEU A 21 -1.63 1.77 12.21
N SER A 22 -2.84 1.25 12.03
CA SER A 22 -3.07 0.13 11.13
C SER A 22 -2.71 0.49 9.68
N LEU A 23 -3.14 1.66 9.20
CA LEU A 23 -2.81 2.12 7.86
C LEU A 23 -1.31 2.37 7.67
N ILE A 24 -0.64 2.96 8.66
CA ILE A 24 0.82 3.14 8.61
C ILE A 24 1.51 1.77 8.50
N ARG A 25 1.06 0.77 9.26
CA ARG A 25 1.60 -0.59 9.19
C ARG A 25 1.33 -1.24 7.83
N HIS A 26 0.13 -1.07 7.25
CA HIS A 26 -0.18 -1.59 5.92
C HIS A 26 0.62 -0.88 4.81
N GLY A 27 0.73 0.45 4.86
CA GLY A 27 1.50 1.23 3.91
C GLY A 27 2.99 0.91 3.97
N GLY A 28 3.57 0.86 5.18
CA GLY A 28 4.95 0.42 5.38
C GLY A 28 5.19 -1.03 4.91
N GLY A 29 4.22 -1.93 5.17
CA GLY A 29 4.26 -3.30 4.68
C GLY A 29 4.23 -3.40 3.15
N LEU A 30 3.42 -2.58 2.47
CA LEU A 30 3.36 -2.51 1.01
C LEU A 30 4.66 -1.98 0.41
N ILE A 31 5.25 -0.93 1.00
CA ILE A 31 6.56 -0.42 0.58
C ILE A 31 7.63 -1.48 0.75
N GLY A 32 7.68 -2.13 1.93
CA GLY A 32 8.64 -3.21 2.19
C GLY A 32 8.47 -4.39 1.22
N CYS A 33 7.23 -4.80 0.95
CA CYS A 33 6.92 -5.83 -0.04
C CYS A 33 7.34 -5.41 -1.46
N GLY A 34 7.10 -4.15 -1.84
CA GLY A 34 7.56 -3.58 -3.11
C GLY A 34 9.08 -3.64 -3.23
N MET A 35 9.82 -3.21 -2.21
CA MET A 35 11.28 -3.27 -2.20
C MET A 35 11.80 -4.71 -2.34
N LEU A 36 11.21 -5.67 -1.62
CA LEU A 36 11.55 -7.09 -1.76
C LEU A 36 11.24 -7.61 -3.16
N PHE A 37 10.10 -7.23 -3.72
CA PHE A 37 9.71 -7.59 -5.08
C PHE A 37 10.62 -6.95 -6.14
N GLY A 38 11.23 -5.80 -5.84
CA GLY A 38 12.25 -5.17 -6.68
C GLY A 38 13.40 -6.11 -7.03
N PHE A 39 13.86 -6.91 -6.05
CA PHE A 39 14.88 -7.94 -6.29
C PHE A 39 14.39 -9.13 -7.13
N LEU A 40 13.08 -9.31 -7.22
CA LEU A 40 12.46 -10.36 -8.02
C LEU A 40 12.19 -9.94 -9.47
N VAL A 41 12.26 -8.64 -9.78
CA VAL A 41 12.05 -8.09 -11.13
C VAL A 41 12.95 -8.76 -12.21
N PRO A 42 14.23 -9.06 -11.97
CA PRO A 42 15.06 -9.72 -12.99
C PRO A 42 14.66 -11.16 -13.29
N PHE A 43 13.91 -11.81 -12.39
CA PHE A 43 13.52 -13.21 -12.50
C PHE A 43 12.13 -13.41 -13.10
N VAL A 44 11.33 -12.34 -13.25
CA VAL A 44 10.04 -12.45 -13.92
C VAL A 44 10.24 -12.63 -15.43
N PRO A 45 9.35 -13.37 -16.13
CA PRO A 45 9.45 -13.57 -17.58
C PRO A 45 9.45 -12.28 -18.40
N TYR A 46 8.87 -11.20 -17.87
CA TYR A 46 8.82 -9.87 -18.48
C TYR A 46 9.19 -8.80 -17.43
N PRO A 47 10.50 -8.49 -17.28
CA PRO A 47 11.02 -7.55 -16.28
C PRO A 47 10.29 -6.21 -16.23
N ARG A 48 9.89 -5.62 -17.34
CA ARG A 48 9.12 -4.36 -17.38
C ARG A 48 7.76 -4.44 -16.67
N LEU A 49 7.06 -5.57 -16.76
CA LEU A 49 5.79 -5.74 -16.05
C LEU A 49 6.02 -6.02 -14.57
N GLY A 50 7.11 -6.73 -14.24
CA GLY A 50 7.59 -6.81 -12.86
C GLY A 50 7.93 -5.44 -12.29
N LEU A 51 8.60 -4.58 -13.07
CA LEU A 51 8.93 -3.21 -12.70
C LEU A 51 7.67 -2.38 -12.43
N THR A 52 6.65 -2.48 -13.28
CA THR A 52 5.37 -1.79 -13.05
C THR A 52 4.74 -2.24 -11.73
N ALA A 53 4.69 -3.55 -11.47
CA ALA A 53 4.16 -4.06 -10.20
C ALA A 53 5.00 -3.56 -8.99
N HIS A 54 6.34 -3.56 -9.09
CA HIS A 54 7.23 -2.99 -8.08
C HIS A 54 6.92 -1.52 -7.77
N ILE A 55 6.86 -0.68 -8.82
CA ILE A 55 6.54 0.75 -8.69
C ILE A 55 5.15 0.92 -8.06
N GLN A 56 4.18 0.10 -8.46
CA GLN A 56 2.82 0.18 -7.95
C GLN A 56 2.74 -0.17 -6.45
N PHE A 57 3.45 -1.20 -5.99
CA PHE A 57 3.59 -1.50 -4.57
C PHE A 57 4.13 -0.29 -3.78
N CYS A 58 5.17 0.37 -4.31
CA CYS A 58 5.78 1.53 -3.67
C CYS A 58 4.84 2.75 -3.63
N ILE A 59 4.22 3.10 -4.76
CA ILE A 59 3.31 4.26 -4.84
C ILE A 59 2.06 4.04 -3.98
N GLN A 60 1.43 2.88 -4.08
CA GLN A 60 0.25 2.57 -3.28
C GLN A 60 0.60 2.48 -1.79
N GLY A 61 1.76 1.92 -1.46
CA GLY A 61 2.27 1.89 -0.09
C GLY A 61 2.51 3.28 0.49
N ILE A 62 3.14 4.20 -0.26
CA ILE A 62 3.30 5.61 0.14
C ILE A 62 1.94 6.28 0.33
N THR A 63 0.99 6.04 -0.57
CA THR A 63 -0.35 6.62 -0.49
C THR A 63 -1.09 6.16 0.77
N VAL A 64 -1.08 4.87 1.09
CA VAL A 64 -1.70 4.31 2.29
C VAL A 64 -0.99 4.80 3.56
N LEU A 65 0.34 4.90 3.53
CA LEU A 65 1.14 5.43 4.63
C LEU A 65 0.82 6.92 4.88
N ALA A 66 0.77 7.72 3.81
CA ALA A 66 0.39 9.13 3.87
C ALA A 66 -1.03 9.29 4.41
N ALA A 67 -1.99 8.46 3.98
CA ALA A 67 -3.34 8.47 4.53
C ALA A 67 -3.35 8.18 6.04
N GLY A 68 -2.55 7.21 6.50
CA GLY A 68 -2.36 6.93 7.92
C GLY A 68 -1.77 8.12 8.70
N LEU A 69 -0.74 8.77 8.16
CA LEU A 69 -0.13 9.96 8.75
C LEU A 69 -1.09 11.16 8.79
N VAL A 70 -1.87 11.37 7.74
CA VAL A 70 -2.89 12.43 7.67
C VAL A 70 -3.96 12.19 8.74
N LEU A 71 -4.42 10.96 8.92
CA LEU A 71 -5.42 10.63 9.94
C LEU A 71 -4.86 10.69 11.37
N GLN A 72 -3.56 10.51 11.53
CA GLN A 72 -2.85 10.71 12.79
C GLN A 72 -2.60 12.19 13.11
N SER A 73 -2.51 13.05 12.09
CA SER A 73 -2.24 14.47 12.29
C SER A 73 -3.30 15.13 13.18
N GLU A 74 -2.86 16.02 14.05
CA GLU A 74 -3.72 16.95 14.77
C GLU A 74 -3.94 18.17 13.88
N ARG A 75 -5.16 18.69 13.82
CA ARG A 75 -5.41 19.94 13.11
C ARG A 75 -4.58 21.04 13.81
N LEU A 76 -3.62 21.60 13.09
CA LEU A 76 -2.68 22.64 13.52
C LEU A 76 -3.33 24.01 13.84
N GLY A 77 -4.56 24.03 14.36
CA GLY A 77 -5.35 25.24 14.51
C GLY A 77 -6.48 25.14 15.52
N SER A 78 -6.22 24.59 16.71
CA SER A 78 -7.06 24.89 17.87
C SER A 78 -6.35 25.94 18.74
N PRO A 79 -6.63 27.24 18.55
CA PRO A 79 -6.13 28.24 19.48
C PRO A 79 -6.81 28.04 20.84
N ASN A 80 -5.99 27.94 21.88
CA ASN A 80 -6.30 28.15 23.30
C ASN A 80 -7.60 27.55 23.89
N ASN A 81 -7.40 26.59 24.79
CA ASN A 81 -7.72 26.88 26.18
C ASN A 81 -6.59 26.28 27.04
N GLN A 82 -5.58 27.11 27.32
CA GLN A 82 -4.68 26.89 28.44
C GLN A 82 -5.50 27.16 29.69
N ASP A 83 -6.03 26.12 30.33
CA ASP A 83 -6.38 26.12 31.75
C ASP A 83 -6.55 24.67 32.20
N GLY A 84 -5.60 24.18 33.01
CA GLY A 84 -5.65 22.87 33.67
C GLY A 84 -5.01 21.73 32.86
N GLU A 85 -3.73 21.47 33.13
CA GLU A 85 -3.01 20.31 32.62
C GLU A 85 -3.71 18.99 32.98
N THR A 86 -4.43 18.43 32.02
CA THR A 86 -4.58 16.97 31.90
C THR A 86 -3.69 16.54 30.75
N PRO A 87 -2.58 15.84 31.00
CA PRO A 87 -1.72 15.39 29.92
C PRO A 87 -2.44 14.26 29.17
N GLY A 88 -2.78 14.48 27.90
CA GLY A 88 -2.80 13.35 26.96
C GLY A 88 -4.05 13.07 26.15
N GLN A 89 -4.85 14.08 25.77
CA GLN A 89 -5.91 13.84 24.78
C GLN A 89 -5.75 14.68 23.51
N ARG A 90 -4.72 14.29 22.75
CA ARG A 90 -4.53 14.67 21.35
C ARG A 90 -5.69 14.14 20.52
N ASN A 91 -6.63 15.03 20.17
CA ASN A 91 -7.79 14.72 19.34
C ASN A 91 -7.34 14.51 17.88
N GLN A 92 -7.16 13.26 17.47
CA GLN A 92 -6.73 12.92 16.12
C GLN A 92 -7.90 13.09 15.12
N LEU A 93 -7.59 13.37 13.85
CA LEU A 93 -8.61 13.39 12.80
C LEU A 93 -9.38 12.07 12.73
N ALA A 94 -8.70 10.95 13.00
CA ALA A 94 -9.27 9.61 13.08
C ALA A 94 -10.45 9.47 14.05
N ASP A 95 -10.48 10.24 15.14
CA ASP A 95 -11.52 10.14 16.18
C ASP A 95 -12.83 10.85 15.78
N ARG A 96 -12.80 11.67 14.73
CA ARG A 96 -13.98 12.37 14.19
C ARG A 96 -14.69 11.63 13.07
N LEU A 97 -14.12 10.54 12.56
CA LEU A 97 -14.72 9.79 11.47
C LEU A 97 -15.92 8.98 11.96
N SER A 98 -17.00 9.02 11.17
CA SER A 98 -18.12 8.10 11.33
C SER A 98 -17.62 6.66 11.21
N TRP A 99 -18.28 5.74 11.92
CA TRP A 99 -17.97 4.32 11.86
C TRP A 99 -17.92 3.78 10.42
N TRP A 100 -18.84 4.23 9.55
CA TRP A 100 -18.85 3.84 8.13
C TRP A 100 -17.64 4.37 7.35
N GLN A 101 -17.23 5.61 7.61
CA GLN A 101 -16.05 6.19 6.95
C GLN A 101 -14.78 5.46 7.40
N ASN A 102 -14.67 5.16 8.69
CA ASN A 102 -13.58 4.38 9.27
C ASN A 102 -13.47 3.01 8.57
N GLN A 103 -14.61 2.33 8.38
CA GLN A 103 -14.66 1.03 7.73
C GLN A 103 -14.32 1.11 6.23
N ALA A 104 -14.85 2.10 5.52
CA ALA A 104 -14.56 2.31 4.10
C ALA A 104 -13.07 2.59 3.85
N ILE A 105 -12.45 3.44 4.67
CA ILE A 105 -11.01 3.75 4.57
C ILE A 105 -10.18 2.52 4.87
N TYR A 106 -10.49 1.79 5.95
CA TYR A 106 -9.74 0.59 6.33
C TYR A 106 -9.79 -0.48 5.24
N TRP A 107 -10.98 -0.84 4.76
CA TRP A 107 -11.12 -1.86 3.72
C TRP A 107 -10.60 -1.39 2.37
N GLY A 108 -10.80 -0.12 2.01
CA GLY A 108 -10.28 0.45 0.78
C GLY A 108 -8.76 0.45 0.71
N CYS A 109 -8.09 0.79 1.81
CA CYS A 109 -6.63 0.73 1.86
C CYS A 109 -6.08 -0.69 2.00
N THR A 110 -6.82 -1.58 2.67
CA THR A 110 -6.38 -2.96 2.86
C THR A 110 -6.54 -3.79 1.59
N SER A 111 -7.58 -3.53 0.78
CA SER A 111 -7.82 -4.25 -0.49
C SER A 111 -6.73 -4.01 -1.54
N VAL A 112 -5.92 -2.95 -1.38
CA VAL A 112 -4.70 -2.70 -2.18
C VAL A 112 -3.78 -3.92 -2.17
N TRP A 113 -3.68 -4.66 -1.07
CA TRP A 113 -2.89 -5.89 -1.04
C TRP A 113 -3.34 -6.90 -2.10
N ALA A 114 -4.66 -7.08 -2.26
CA ALA A 114 -5.20 -8.02 -3.22
C ALA A 114 -4.90 -7.59 -4.67
N THR A 115 -5.02 -6.29 -4.97
CA THR A 115 -4.70 -5.78 -6.31
C THR A 115 -3.21 -5.88 -6.61
N MET A 116 -2.32 -5.60 -5.65
CA MET A 116 -0.88 -5.71 -5.87
C MET A 116 -0.42 -7.16 -6.02
N PHE A 117 -0.99 -8.11 -5.26
CA PHE A 117 -0.72 -9.54 -5.49
C PHE A 117 -1.21 -10.00 -6.86
N ALA A 118 -2.35 -9.51 -7.33
CA ALA A 118 -2.85 -9.81 -8.66
C ALA A 118 -1.92 -9.27 -9.76
N GLU A 119 -1.36 -8.06 -9.60
CA GLU A 119 -0.38 -7.49 -10.54
C GLU A 119 0.94 -8.28 -10.55
N ALA A 120 1.47 -8.64 -9.38
CA ALA A 120 2.67 -9.48 -9.28
C ALA A 120 2.44 -10.88 -9.90
N ALA A 121 1.29 -11.50 -9.60
CA ALA A 121 0.91 -12.77 -10.20
C ALA A 121 0.70 -12.65 -11.71
N ASN A 122 0.16 -11.53 -12.20
CA ASN A 122 0.05 -11.26 -13.62
C ASN A 122 1.43 -11.19 -14.26
N ALA A 123 2.37 -10.43 -13.69
CA ALA A 123 3.74 -10.34 -14.18
C ALA A 123 4.41 -11.72 -14.31
N TRP A 124 4.12 -12.64 -13.38
CA TRP A 124 4.70 -13.99 -13.34
C TRP A 124 4.02 -15.02 -14.26
N TRP A 125 2.68 -15.07 -14.23
CA TRP A 125 1.87 -16.11 -14.89
C TRP A 125 0.97 -15.58 -16.00
N GLY A 126 0.26 -14.47 -15.77
CA GLY A 126 -0.74 -13.94 -16.69
C GLY A 126 -0.16 -13.56 -18.06
N THR A 127 1.09 -13.14 -18.07
CA THR A 127 1.83 -12.72 -19.26
C THR A 127 2.18 -13.86 -20.21
N LYS A 128 2.35 -15.11 -19.73
CA LYS A 128 2.70 -16.27 -20.57
C LYS A 128 1.67 -16.57 -21.67
N ARG A 129 0.41 -16.15 -21.48
CA ARG A 129 -0.67 -16.34 -22.46
C ARG A 129 -1.11 -15.03 -23.10
N VAL A 130 -1.26 -13.96 -22.31
CA VAL A 130 -1.82 -12.70 -22.80
C VAL A 130 -0.82 -11.90 -23.63
N LEU A 131 0.45 -11.81 -23.21
CA LEU A 131 1.42 -11.05 -24.01
C LEU A 131 1.74 -11.75 -25.31
N THR A 132 1.78 -13.08 -25.36
CA THR A 132 2.01 -13.79 -26.62
C THR A 132 0.96 -13.42 -27.67
N ILE A 133 -0.30 -13.31 -27.25
CA ILE A 133 -1.42 -12.90 -28.11
C ILE A 133 -1.34 -11.42 -28.48
N ALA A 134 -1.12 -10.52 -27.50
CA ALA A 134 -1.01 -9.09 -27.75
C ALA A 134 0.21 -8.73 -28.62
N ASN A 135 1.29 -9.49 -28.47
CA ASN A 135 2.53 -9.35 -29.21
C ASN A 135 2.38 -9.87 -30.65
N GLN A 136 1.70 -11.01 -30.84
CA GLN A 136 1.26 -11.46 -32.17
C GLN A 136 0.33 -10.42 -32.84
N ALA A 137 -0.63 -9.85 -32.11
CA ALA A 137 -1.55 -8.85 -32.62
C ALA A 137 -0.87 -7.51 -32.96
N ALA A 138 0.19 -7.14 -32.24
CA ALA A 138 0.98 -5.93 -32.49
C ALA A 138 2.01 -6.10 -33.63
N GLY A 139 2.10 -7.28 -34.26
CA GLY A 139 3.08 -7.56 -35.32
C GLY A 139 4.54 -7.59 -34.84
N LEU A 140 4.76 -7.60 -33.52
CA LEU A 140 6.07 -7.45 -32.89
C LEU A 140 6.60 -8.77 -32.33
N ALA A 141 6.24 -9.91 -32.94
CA ALA A 141 6.46 -11.29 -32.46
C ALA A 141 7.74 -11.50 -31.62
N GLY A 142 7.66 -11.21 -30.31
CA GLY A 142 8.56 -11.60 -29.22
C GLY A 142 10.07 -11.41 -29.37
N ARG A 143 10.58 -10.80 -30.45
CA ARG A 143 12.01 -10.89 -30.84
C ARG A 143 12.58 -9.62 -31.49
N GLY A 144 11.87 -8.49 -31.45
CA GLY A 144 12.47 -7.23 -31.89
C GLY A 144 13.62 -6.84 -30.95
N GLU A 145 14.77 -6.45 -31.50
CA GLU A 145 15.93 -5.97 -30.72
C GLU A 145 15.53 -4.94 -29.66
N ALA A 146 14.54 -4.09 -29.98
CA ALA A 146 13.97 -3.08 -29.10
C ALA A 146 13.42 -3.63 -27.78
N ALA A 147 12.75 -4.78 -27.80
CA ALA A 147 12.22 -5.39 -26.58
C ALA A 147 13.36 -5.98 -25.73
N ASN A 148 14.35 -6.62 -26.37
CA ASN A 148 15.42 -7.32 -25.67
C ASN A 148 16.32 -6.37 -24.86
N TRP A 149 16.74 -5.24 -25.44
CA TRP A 149 17.61 -4.32 -24.71
C TRP A 149 16.88 -3.62 -23.56
N MET A 150 15.59 -3.30 -23.73
CA MET A 150 14.78 -2.68 -22.67
C MET A 150 14.63 -3.62 -21.47
N GLU A 151 14.27 -4.89 -21.71
CA GLU A 151 14.15 -5.87 -20.65
C GLU A 151 15.51 -6.14 -19.97
N MET A 152 16.60 -6.13 -20.74
CA MET A 152 17.96 -6.27 -20.22
C MET A 152 18.34 -5.10 -19.29
N ILE A 153 18.04 -3.84 -19.66
CA ILE A 153 18.33 -2.68 -18.79
C ILE A 153 17.52 -2.74 -17.50
N VAL A 154 16.23 -3.10 -17.58
CA VAL A 154 15.39 -3.25 -16.39
C VAL A 154 15.92 -4.36 -15.48
N ALA A 155 16.29 -5.51 -16.03
CA ALA A 155 16.89 -6.60 -15.28
C ALA A 155 18.24 -6.19 -14.64
N ALA A 156 19.09 -5.47 -15.37
CA ALA A 156 20.39 -5.03 -14.87
C ALA A 156 20.26 -4.01 -13.72
N THR A 157 19.34 -3.04 -13.84
CA THR A 157 19.12 -2.00 -12.81
C THR A 157 18.51 -2.56 -11.52
N HIS A 158 17.77 -3.67 -11.62
CA HIS A 158 17.16 -4.35 -10.48
C HIS A 158 17.95 -5.59 -10.04
N PHE A 159 19.11 -5.84 -10.66
CA PHE A 159 20.00 -6.91 -10.24
C PHE A 159 20.49 -6.58 -8.82
N PRO A 160 20.41 -7.52 -7.87
CA PRO A 160 20.84 -7.28 -6.50
C PRO A 160 22.38 -7.21 -6.44
N LEU A 161 22.96 -6.08 -6.84
CA LEU A 161 24.40 -5.81 -6.78
C LEU A 161 24.96 -5.92 -5.36
N ALA A 162 24.10 -5.82 -4.34
CA ALA A 162 24.46 -6.07 -2.95
C ALA A 162 24.84 -7.54 -2.65
N ILE A 163 24.34 -8.53 -3.41
CA ILE A 163 24.63 -9.96 -3.17
C ILE A 163 26.07 -10.32 -3.55
N PRO A 164 26.61 -9.90 -4.72
CA PRO A 164 28.04 -10.06 -5.01
C PRO A 164 28.96 -9.33 -4.03
N GLN A 165 28.54 -8.18 -3.48
CA GLN A 165 29.38 -7.38 -2.57
C GLN A 165 29.38 -7.87 -1.12
N ALA A 166 28.36 -8.63 -0.69
CA ALA A 166 28.32 -9.25 0.62
C ALA A 166 29.07 -10.60 0.69
N ALA A 167 29.55 -11.11 -0.45
CA ALA A 167 30.29 -12.36 -0.57
C ALA A 167 31.82 -12.17 -0.64
N VAL A 168 32.32 -10.94 -0.43
CA VAL A 168 33.73 -10.56 -0.33
C VAL A 168 34.01 -10.13 1.11
#